data_AF-A0A0A8UTT2-F1
#
_entry.id   AF-A0A0A8UTT2-F1
#
_cell.length_a   1.000
_cell.length_b   1.000
_cell.length_c   1.000
_cell.angle_alpha   90.00
_cell.angle_beta   90.00
_cell.angle_gamma   90.00
#
_symmetry.space_group_name_H-M   'P 1'
#
loop_
_entity.id
_entity.type
_entity.pdbx_description
1 polymer ?
#
loop_
_entity_poly.entity_id
_entity_poly.type
_entity_poly.pdbx_seq_one_letter_code
_entity_poly.pdbx_strand_id
1 'polypeptide(L)'
;MEFIASLKNEVTRALSSLNGTILNNDKVTLSDKKGGHIKISPSLPQKIPENIIDLHHEIIKRWGYTNLIDAFKETNIRIGFTDFLETVGKYSNPEADHLVMRLLLSLYAISSNTGLKRISIANPDASEAELHYVKRRFINPTNVRLAIREVINAVISIRDPAIFGTATTTVACDSKKLNAWDQNLINEWHGRYKGHGIMLYWHVDTNALCIYSQSKTCTSSEVGAMIKGVL
;
A
#
# COMPACT_ATOMS: atom_id res chain seq x y z
N MET A 1 -0.05 32.60 -19.59
CA MET A 1 1.24 33.24 -19.19
C MET A 1 1.21 33.74 -17.75
N GLU A 2 0.09 34.24 -17.26
CA GLU A 2 -0.07 34.78 -15.90
C GLU A 2 0.22 33.76 -14.77
N PHE A 3 -0.23 32.51 -14.91
CA PHE A 3 0.06 31.44 -13.95
C PHE A 3 1.57 31.19 -13.76
N ILE A 4 2.32 31.08 -14.88
CA ILE A 4 3.77 30.84 -14.85
C ILE A 4 4.50 32.04 -14.21
N ALA A 5 4.08 33.26 -14.54
CA ALA A 5 4.65 34.47 -13.97
C ALA A 5 4.39 34.56 -12.44
N SER A 6 3.16 34.23 -12.01
CA SER A 6 2.80 34.15 -10.59
C SER A 6 3.68 33.13 -9.85
N LEU A 7 3.83 31.93 -10.40
CA LEU A 7 4.63 30.87 -9.80
C LEU A 7 6.12 31.27 -9.68
N LYS A 8 6.68 31.90 -10.72
CA LYS A 8 8.06 32.44 -10.68
C LYS A 8 8.23 33.52 -9.62
N ASN A 9 7.25 34.41 -9.46
CA ASN A 9 7.29 35.46 -8.45
C ASN A 9 7.15 34.89 -7.03
N GLU A 10 6.34 33.85 -6.84
CA GLU A 10 6.22 33.14 -5.57
C GLU A 10 7.52 32.45 -5.19
N VAL A 11 8.13 31.69 -6.11
CA VAL A 11 9.41 31.01 -5.89
C VAL A 11 10.51 32.03 -5.57
N THR A 12 10.60 33.12 -6.33
CA THR A 12 11.59 34.18 -6.08
C THR A 12 11.42 34.77 -4.68
N ARG A 13 10.19 35.15 -4.30
CA ARG A 13 9.91 35.69 -2.95
C ARG A 13 10.27 34.70 -1.84
N ALA A 14 9.89 33.43 -1.99
CA ALA A 14 10.19 32.38 -1.02
C ALA A 14 11.70 32.16 -0.86
N LEU A 15 12.45 32.13 -1.96
CA LEU A 15 13.90 31.97 -1.94
C LEU A 15 14.62 33.19 -1.33
N SER A 16 14.19 34.41 -1.66
CA SER A 16 14.72 35.62 -1.03
C SER A 16 14.46 35.65 0.48
N SER A 17 13.25 35.27 0.90
CA SER A 17 12.90 35.16 2.32
C SER A 17 13.73 34.10 3.04
N LEU A 18 13.92 32.92 2.43
CA LEU A 18 14.77 31.87 2.98
C LEU A 18 16.21 32.36 3.13
N ASN A 19 16.79 32.95 2.07
CA ASN A 19 18.16 33.45 2.10
C ASN A 19 18.40 34.49 3.21
N GLY A 20 17.43 35.39 3.44
CA GLY A 20 17.52 36.40 4.51
C GLY A 20 17.35 35.84 5.93
N THR A 21 16.72 34.68 6.09
CA THR A 21 16.38 34.10 7.41
C THR A 21 17.18 32.85 7.77
N ILE A 22 17.90 32.26 6.82
CA ILE A 22 18.52 30.93 6.96
C ILE A 22 19.52 30.84 8.12
N LEU A 23 20.30 31.90 8.37
CA LEU A 23 21.30 31.92 9.45
C LEU A 23 20.66 31.98 10.85
N ASN A 24 19.42 32.46 10.94
CA ASN A 24 18.67 32.61 12.19
C ASN A 24 17.59 31.53 12.36
N ASN A 25 17.58 30.49 11.51
CA ASN A 25 16.55 29.48 11.51
C ASN A 25 17.05 28.21 12.20
N ASP A 26 16.60 27.96 13.43
CA ASP A 26 16.98 26.79 14.24
C ASP A 26 16.60 25.44 13.62
N LYS A 27 15.73 25.44 12.61
CA LYS A 27 15.34 24.24 11.85
C LYS A 27 16.26 23.97 10.66
N VAL A 28 17.21 24.86 10.37
CA VAL A 28 18.13 24.72 9.24
C VAL A 28 19.57 24.85 9.73
N THR A 29 20.40 23.87 9.41
CA THR A 29 21.83 23.90 9.73
C THR A 29 22.63 23.84 8.45
N LEU A 30 23.53 24.80 8.25
CA LEU A 30 24.53 24.76 7.19
C LEU A 30 25.75 23.99 7.71
N SER A 31 26.14 22.91 7.05
CA SER A 31 27.28 22.11 7.46
C SER A 31 28.57 22.57 6.78
N ASP A 32 29.68 22.62 7.50
CA ASP A 32 31.00 22.95 6.93
C ASP A 32 31.55 21.86 5.97
N LYS A 33 30.88 20.70 5.89
CA LYS A 33 31.27 19.62 4.99
C LYS A 33 30.79 19.89 3.56
N LYS A 34 31.68 19.60 2.59
CA LYS A 34 31.41 19.61 1.13
C LYS A 34 30.74 20.91 0.63
N GLY A 35 31.16 22.06 1.15
CA GLY A 35 30.72 23.36 0.63
C GLY A 35 29.34 23.83 1.09
N GLY A 36 28.89 23.46 2.29
CA GLY A 36 27.70 24.09 2.89
C GLY A 36 26.39 23.30 2.75
N HIS A 37 26.40 21.97 2.89
CA HIS A 37 25.15 21.20 2.82
C HIS A 37 24.09 21.75 3.79
N ILE A 38 22.88 21.99 3.25
CA ILE A 38 21.71 22.40 4.02
C ILE A 38 21.10 21.16 4.67
N LYS A 39 21.09 21.11 6.00
CA LYS A 39 20.40 20.09 6.78
C LYS A 39 19.13 20.69 7.36
N ILE A 40 17.99 20.03 7.14
CA ILE A 40 16.72 20.39 7.74
C ILE A 40 16.50 19.52 8.97
N SER A 41 16.17 20.14 10.10
CA SER A 41 15.80 19.46 11.33
C SER A 41 14.53 18.63 11.09
N PRO A 42 14.52 17.33 11.43
CA PRO A 42 13.31 16.51 11.32
C PRO A 42 12.15 17.13 12.09
N SER A 43 10.93 16.96 11.57
CA SER A 43 9.72 17.30 12.32
C SER A 43 9.71 16.54 13.65
N LEU A 44 9.26 17.21 14.71
CA LEU A 44 9.02 16.54 15.98
C LEU A 44 7.94 15.45 15.78
N PRO A 45 8.13 14.27 16.40
CA PRO A 45 7.11 13.23 16.35
C PRO A 45 5.81 13.74 16.97
N GLN A 46 4.67 13.31 16.41
CA GLN A 46 3.37 13.62 16.99
C GLN A 46 3.29 13.02 18.40
N LYS A 47 2.69 13.76 19.35
CA LYS A 47 2.43 13.25 20.70
C LYS A 47 1.53 12.02 20.57
N ILE A 48 1.94 10.91 21.19
CA ILE A 48 1.15 9.69 21.24
C ILE A 48 -0.15 10.01 22.01
N PRO A 49 -1.34 9.71 21.45
CA PRO A 49 -2.60 9.90 22.16
C PRO A 49 -2.63 9.08 23.46
N GLU A 50 -3.11 9.68 24.54
CA GLU A 50 -3.05 9.07 25.89
C GLU A 50 -3.76 7.71 25.95
N ASN A 51 -4.90 7.60 25.28
CA ASN A 51 -5.75 6.39 25.34
C ASN A 51 -5.52 5.41 24.17
N ILE A 52 -4.43 5.52 23.39
CA ILE A 52 -4.24 4.67 22.20
C ILE A 52 -4.11 3.19 22.56
N ILE A 53 -3.44 2.89 23.68
CA ILE A 53 -3.23 1.53 24.18
C ILE A 53 -4.57 0.95 24.66
N ASP A 54 -5.33 1.73 25.42
CA ASP A 54 -6.64 1.32 25.94
C ASP A 54 -7.65 1.10 24.82
N LEU A 55 -7.67 1.98 23.81
CA LEU A 55 -8.47 1.81 22.60
C LEU A 55 -8.12 0.50 21.88
N HIS A 56 -6.82 0.21 21.71
CA HIS A 56 -6.36 -1.02 21.09
C HIS A 56 -6.82 -2.27 21.87
N HIS A 57 -6.74 -2.24 23.20
CA HIS A 57 -7.24 -3.32 24.05
C HIS A 57 -8.76 -3.50 23.96
N GLU A 58 -9.54 -2.41 23.96
CA GLU A 58 -11.00 -2.50 23.82
C GLU A 58 -11.41 -2.99 22.43
N ILE A 59 -10.67 -2.65 21.37
CA ILE A 59 -10.86 -3.22 20.03
C ILE A 59 -10.66 -4.74 20.06
N ILE A 60 -9.53 -5.21 20.60
CA ILE A 60 -9.24 -6.66 20.68
C ILE A 60 -10.28 -7.37 21.56
N LYS A 61 -10.69 -6.78 22.68
CA LYS A 61 -11.70 -7.36 23.58
C LYS A 61 -13.06 -7.47 22.92
N ARG A 62 -13.46 -6.50 22.10
CA ARG A 62 -14.78 -6.46 21.45
C ARG A 62 -14.88 -7.36 20.21
N TRP A 63 -13.84 -7.39 19.38
CA TRP A 63 -13.88 -8.09 18.08
C TRP A 63 -12.95 -9.30 18.00
N GLY A 64 -12.07 -9.50 18.97
CA GLY A 64 -11.09 -10.59 18.98
C GLY A 64 -10.04 -10.46 17.88
N TYR A 65 -9.31 -11.55 17.66
CA TYR A 65 -8.42 -11.70 16.50
C TYR A 65 -9.21 -12.31 15.35
N THR A 66 -9.24 -11.64 14.20
CA THR A 66 -9.86 -12.17 12.98
C THR A 66 -8.79 -12.82 12.10
N ASN A 67 -9.04 -14.03 11.58
CA ASN A 67 -8.13 -14.63 10.61
C ASN A 67 -8.22 -13.88 9.28
N LEU A 68 -7.09 -13.73 8.60
CA LEU A 68 -7.03 -13.05 7.31
C LEU A 68 -7.91 -13.73 6.25
N ILE A 69 -8.00 -15.07 6.26
CA ILE A 69 -8.88 -15.81 5.34
C ILE A 69 -10.37 -15.50 5.60
N ASP A 70 -10.76 -15.33 6.87
CA ASP A 70 -12.14 -14.97 7.24
C ASP A 70 -12.45 -13.55 6.75
N ALA A 71 -11.48 -12.63 6.86
CA ALA A 71 -11.63 -11.29 6.30
C ALA A 71 -11.83 -11.32 4.76
N PHE A 72 -11.08 -12.15 4.03
CA PHE A 72 -11.28 -12.33 2.60
C PHE A 72 -12.63 -12.95 2.27
N LYS A 73 -13.03 -14.02 2.98
CA LYS A 73 -14.33 -14.67 2.79
C LYS A 73 -15.47 -13.69 3.02
N GLU A 74 -15.46 -12.98 4.15
CA GLU A 74 -16.52 -12.06 4.52
C GLU A 74 -16.60 -10.86 3.56
N THR A 75 -15.44 -10.34 3.12
CA THR A 75 -15.40 -9.31 2.08
C THR A 75 -16.05 -9.83 0.80
N ASN A 76 -15.74 -11.05 0.39
CA ASN A 76 -16.33 -11.61 -0.82
C ASN A 76 -17.84 -11.84 -0.70
N ILE A 77 -18.32 -12.30 0.45
CA ILE A 77 -19.76 -12.48 0.69
C ILE A 77 -20.51 -11.14 0.55
N ARG A 78 -19.90 -10.04 1.01
CA ARG A 78 -20.53 -8.71 1.00
C ARG A 78 -20.52 -8.03 -0.36
N ILE A 79 -19.44 -8.16 -1.11
CA ILE A 79 -19.23 -7.35 -2.33
C ILE A 79 -18.86 -8.14 -3.59
N GLY A 80 -18.70 -9.46 -3.51
CA GLY A 80 -18.40 -10.30 -4.66
C GLY A 80 -17.10 -9.95 -5.37
N PHE A 81 -16.05 -9.50 -4.68
CA PHE A 81 -14.82 -9.05 -5.35
C PHE A 81 -14.15 -10.15 -6.20
N THR A 82 -14.42 -11.42 -5.94
CA THR A 82 -13.93 -12.54 -6.76
C THR A 82 -14.51 -12.55 -8.16
N ASP A 83 -15.64 -11.89 -8.39
CA ASP A 83 -16.28 -11.78 -9.71
C ASP A 83 -15.40 -11.00 -10.70
N PHE A 84 -14.46 -10.20 -10.19
CA PHE A 84 -13.48 -9.48 -11.00
C PHE A 84 -12.24 -10.32 -11.34
N LEU A 85 -12.18 -11.56 -10.86
CA LEU A 85 -11.06 -12.49 -11.09
C LEU A 85 -11.35 -13.42 -12.28
N GLU A 86 -11.91 -12.91 -13.37
CA GLU A 86 -12.36 -13.73 -14.50
C GLU A 86 -11.22 -14.18 -15.43
N THR A 87 -11.50 -15.19 -16.26
CA THR A 87 -10.57 -15.63 -17.32
C THR A 87 -11.05 -15.17 -18.68
N VAL A 88 -10.13 -14.83 -19.59
CA VAL A 88 -10.45 -14.41 -20.97
C VAL A 88 -11.13 -15.53 -21.78
N GLY A 89 -11.03 -16.80 -21.35
CA GLY A 89 -11.60 -17.94 -22.08
C GLY A 89 -12.87 -18.48 -21.44
N LYS A 90 -13.99 -18.45 -22.19
CA LYS A 90 -15.35 -18.92 -21.83
C LYS A 90 -15.48 -20.41 -21.43
N TYR A 91 -14.39 -21.18 -21.36
CA TYR A 91 -14.42 -22.61 -21.09
C TYR A 91 -13.66 -22.97 -19.83
N SER A 92 -14.42 -23.07 -18.74
CA SER A 92 -14.26 -24.01 -17.62
C SER A 92 -15.20 -23.50 -16.54
N ASN A 93 -16.29 -24.24 -16.30
CA ASN A 93 -17.16 -24.00 -15.17
C ASN A 93 -16.81 -25.07 -14.13
N PRO A 94 -15.85 -24.85 -13.21
CA PRO A 94 -15.99 -25.47 -11.91
C PRO A 94 -17.38 -25.08 -11.38
N GLU A 95 -18.03 -25.94 -10.60
CA GLU A 95 -19.20 -25.49 -9.83
C GLU A 95 -18.81 -24.20 -9.10
N ALA A 96 -19.63 -23.15 -9.27
CA ALA A 96 -19.27 -21.76 -8.96
C ALA A 96 -18.72 -21.62 -7.52
N ASP A 97 -19.29 -22.37 -6.58
CA ASP A 97 -18.90 -22.36 -5.17
C ASP A 97 -17.49 -22.94 -4.92
N HIS A 98 -17.12 -24.00 -5.64
CA HIS A 98 -15.77 -24.55 -5.58
C HIS A 98 -14.72 -23.61 -6.16
N LEU A 99 -15.08 -22.80 -7.17
CA LEU A 99 -14.18 -21.80 -7.75
C LEU A 99 -13.89 -20.67 -6.75
N VAL A 100 -14.93 -20.10 -6.12
CA VAL A 100 -14.77 -19.01 -5.14
C VAL A 100 -13.88 -19.46 -3.98
N MET A 101 -14.13 -20.64 -3.43
CA MET A 101 -13.29 -21.20 -2.36
C MET A 101 -11.82 -21.28 -2.79
N ARG A 102 -11.54 -21.83 -3.98
CA ARG A 102 -10.17 -21.97 -4.50
C ARG A 102 -9.51 -20.63 -4.79
N LEU A 103 -10.26 -19.62 -5.23
CA LEU A 103 -9.78 -18.25 -5.41
C LEU A 103 -9.34 -17.64 -4.08
N LEU A 104 -10.18 -17.73 -3.05
CA LEU A 104 -9.89 -17.22 -1.71
C LEU A 104 -8.66 -17.91 -1.11
N LEU A 105 -8.59 -19.23 -1.19
CA LEU A 105 -7.43 -20.01 -0.74
C LEU A 105 -6.15 -19.63 -1.51
N SER A 106 -6.24 -19.44 -2.82
CA SER A 106 -5.10 -19.06 -3.66
C SER A 106 -4.59 -17.65 -3.35
N LEU A 107 -5.49 -16.68 -3.18
CA LEU A 107 -5.15 -15.32 -2.76
C LEU A 107 -4.49 -15.34 -1.38
N TYR A 108 -5.11 -16.02 -0.41
CA TYR A 108 -4.55 -16.16 0.93
C TYR A 108 -3.14 -16.78 0.91
N ALA A 109 -2.93 -17.83 0.12
CA ALA A 109 -1.63 -18.50 -0.01
C ALA A 109 -0.53 -17.55 -0.51
N ILE A 110 -0.85 -16.70 -1.47
CA ILE A 110 0.09 -15.75 -2.10
C ILE A 110 0.31 -14.55 -1.19
N SER A 111 -0.75 -13.97 -0.64
CA SER A 111 -0.69 -12.77 0.21
C SER A 111 0.01 -13.03 1.55
N SER A 112 -0.17 -14.22 2.14
CA SER A 112 0.50 -14.60 3.39
C SER A 112 1.88 -15.24 3.19
N ASN A 113 2.31 -15.42 1.93
CA ASN A 113 3.52 -16.18 1.59
C ASN A 113 3.55 -17.62 2.15
N THR A 114 2.38 -18.19 2.50
CA THR A 114 2.27 -19.57 3.00
C THR A 114 2.53 -20.59 1.88
N GLY A 115 2.18 -20.25 0.63
CA GLY A 115 2.37 -21.11 -0.53
C GLY A 115 1.23 -22.13 -0.74
N LEU A 116 0.91 -22.39 -2.01
CA LEU A 116 -0.27 -23.18 -2.40
C LEU A 116 -0.23 -24.63 -1.87
N LYS A 117 0.95 -25.26 -1.88
CA LYS A 117 1.14 -26.64 -1.38
C LYS A 117 0.78 -26.79 0.10
N ARG A 118 1.18 -25.83 0.94
CA ARG A 118 0.85 -25.87 2.37
C ARG A 118 -0.65 -25.67 2.59
N ILE A 119 -1.27 -24.77 1.81
CA ILE A 119 -2.71 -24.54 1.87
C ILE A 119 -3.49 -25.79 1.42
N SER A 120 -3.09 -26.48 0.35
CA SER A 120 -3.77 -27.70 -0.08
C SER A 120 -3.66 -28.84 0.93
N ILE A 121 -2.54 -28.98 1.64
CA ILE A 121 -2.40 -30.00 2.70
C ILE A 121 -3.40 -29.74 3.84
N ALA A 122 -3.66 -28.47 4.15
CA ALA A 122 -4.61 -28.08 5.20
C ALA A 122 -6.09 -28.08 4.75
N ASN A 123 -6.38 -28.27 3.45
CA ASN A 123 -7.73 -28.15 2.89
C ASN A 123 -8.01 -29.32 1.93
N PRO A 124 -8.64 -30.41 2.39
CA PRO A 124 -8.92 -31.59 1.58
C PRO A 124 -9.76 -31.32 0.32
N ASP A 125 -10.60 -30.29 0.34
CA ASP A 125 -11.51 -29.92 -0.75
C ASP A 125 -10.84 -29.14 -1.91
N ALA A 126 -9.53 -28.86 -1.79
CA ALA A 126 -8.75 -28.16 -2.81
C ALA A 126 -7.36 -28.78 -2.99
N SER A 127 -7.17 -29.51 -4.09
CA SER A 127 -5.86 -30.09 -4.41
C SER A 127 -4.83 -29.03 -4.83
N GLU A 128 -3.54 -29.34 -4.66
CA GLU A 128 -2.43 -28.46 -5.08
C GLU A 128 -2.54 -28.09 -6.57
N ALA A 129 -2.89 -29.06 -7.42
CA ALA A 129 -3.02 -28.87 -8.86
C ALA A 129 -4.16 -27.88 -9.22
N GLU A 130 -5.28 -27.95 -8.51
CA GLU A 130 -6.43 -27.05 -8.70
C GLU A 130 -6.12 -25.63 -8.25
N LEU A 131 -5.44 -25.46 -7.10
CA LEU A 131 -5.00 -24.14 -6.64
C LEU A 131 -4.00 -23.51 -7.62
N HIS A 132 -3.07 -24.31 -8.16
CA HIS A 132 -2.17 -23.85 -9.21
C HIS A 132 -2.89 -23.49 -10.50
N TYR A 133 -3.93 -24.23 -10.88
CA TYR A 133 -4.78 -23.92 -12.03
C TYR A 133 -5.48 -22.57 -11.85
N VAL A 134 -6.13 -22.37 -10.70
CA VAL A 134 -6.85 -21.13 -10.37
C VAL A 134 -5.90 -19.94 -10.35
N LYS A 135 -4.78 -20.04 -9.62
CA LYS A 135 -3.75 -18.98 -9.60
C LYS A 135 -3.34 -18.56 -11.01
N ARG A 136 -3.01 -19.53 -11.88
CA ARG A 136 -2.49 -19.21 -13.23
C ARG A 136 -3.53 -18.55 -14.13
N ARG A 137 -4.81 -18.90 -13.98
CA ARG A 137 -5.83 -18.54 -14.96
C ARG A 137 -6.70 -17.35 -14.56
N PHE A 138 -6.91 -17.16 -13.26
CA PHE A 138 -7.83 -16.16 -12.70
C PHE A 138 -7.10 -15.01 -11.99
N ILE A 139 -5.93 -15.28 -11.37
CA ILE A 139 -5.17 -14.30 -10.59
C ILE A 139 -4.06 -13.70 -11.44
N ASN A 140 -4.33 -12.51 -12.01
CA ASN A 140 -3.35 -11.71 -12.72
C ASN A 140 -3.37 -10.25 -12.23
N PRO A 141 -2.33 -9.44 -12.51
CA PRO A 141 -2.25 -8.07 -12.02
C PRO A 141 -3.43 -7.18 -12.42
N THR A 142 -4.04 -7.40 -13.58
CA THR A 142 -5.18 -6.60 -14.05
C THR A 142 -6.42 -6.91 -13.24
N ASN A 143 -6.78 -8.19 -13.12
CA ASN A 143 -7.95 -8.63 -12.34
C ASN A 143 -7.81 -8.27 -10.86
N VAL A 144 -6.63 -8.44 -10.28
CA VAL A 144 -6.37 -8.08 -8.89
C VAL A 144 -6.54 -6.57 -8.67
N ARG A 145 -6.12 -5.73 -9.63
CA ARG A 145 -6.37 -4.29 -9.55
C ARG A 145 -7.86 -3.94 -9.58
N LEU A 146 -8.65 -4.63 -10.41
CA LEU A 146 -10.10 -4.46 -10.45
C LEU A 146 -10.73 -4.87 -9.11
N ALA A 147 -10.41 -6.05 -8.59
CA ALA A 147 -10.88 -6.51 -7.29
C ALA A 147 -10.51 -5.54 -6.14
N ILE A 148 -9.27 -5.03 -6.13
CA ILE A 148 -8.82 -4.03 -5.14
C ILE A 148 -9.65 -2.75 -5.23
N ARG A 149 -9.95 -2.26 -6.45
CA ARG A 149 -10.78 -1.06 -6.65
C ARG A 149 -12.16 -1.24 -6.03
N GLU A 150 -12.78 -2.40 -6.21
CA GLU A 150 -14.11 -2.68 -5.64
C GLU A 150 -14.08 -2.75 -4.13
N VAL A 151 -13.06 -3.38 -3.54
CA VAL A 151 -12.85 -3.38 -2.09
C VAL A 151 -12.68 -1.95 -1.57
N ILE A 152 -11.88 -1.11 -2.23
CA ILE A 152 -11.65 0.29 -1.85
C ILE A 152 -12.96 1.09 -1.92
N ASN A 153 -13.70 0.98 -3.02
CA ASN A 153 -14.98 1.67 -3.20
C ASN A 153 -15.97 1.29 -2.10
N ALA A 154 -16.05 -0.01 -1.77
CA ALA A 154 -16.91 -0.51 -0.70
C ALA A 154 -16.47 -0.01 0.68
N VAL A 155 -15.16 0.06 0.97
CA VAL A 155 -14.68 0.63 2.24
C VAL A 155 -15.01 2.12 2.33
N ILE A 156 -14.84 2.88 1.24
CA ILE A 156 -15.16 4.31 1.21
C ILE A 156 -16.66 4.55 1.42
N SER A 157 -17.54 3.69 0.89
CA SER A 157 -18.97 3.86 1.01
C SER A 157 -19.53 3.59 2.41
N ILE A 158 -18.86 2.73 3.20
CA ILE A 158 -19.34 2.34 4.55
C ILE A 158 -18.63 3.05 5.70
N ARG A 159 -17.43 3.60 5.47
CA ARG A 159 -16.62 4.16 6.56
C ARG A 159 -17.22 5.47 7.08
N ASP A 160 -17.09 5.71 8.38
CA ASP A 160 -17.53 6.95 9.01
C ASP A 160 -16.62 8.14 8.62
N PRO A 161 -17.13 9.17 7.93
CA PRO A 161 -16.35 10.34 7.55
C PRO A 161 -15.83 11.16 8.74
N ALA A 162 -16.50 11.11 9.90
CA ALA A 162 -16.06 11.82 11.10
C ALA A 162 -14.76 11.25 11.68
N ILE A 163 -14.52 9.94 11.47
CA ILE A 163 -13.33 9.24 11.95
C ILE A 163 -12.26 9.18 10.85
N PHE A 164 -12.64 8.75 9.65
CA PHE A 164 -11.70 8.43 8.57
C PHE A 164 -11.53 9.56 7.55
N GLY A 165 -12.28 10.65 7.70
CA GLY A 165 -12.28 11.74 6.72
C GLY A 165 -13.07 11.39 5.45
N THR A 166 -13.40 12.43 4.69
CA THR A 166 -14.06 12.28 3.39
C THR A 166 -13.02 11.93 2.33
N ALA A 167 -13.28 10.88 1.54
CA ALA A 167 -12.40 10.52 0.43
C ALA A 167 -12.39 11.67 -0.60
N THR A 168 -11.21 12.10 -1.01
CA THR A 168 -11.04 13.14 -2.02
C THR A 168 -10.19 12.63 -3.18
N THR A 169 -10.00 13.44 -4.22
CA THR A 169 -9.07 13.15 -5.31
C THR A 169 -7.60 13.36 -4.91
N THR A 170 -7.33 13.77 -3.67
CA THR A 170 -5.97 13.99 -3.16
C THR A 170 -5.51 12.81 -2.34
N VAL A 171 -4.29 12.35 -2.61
CA VAL A 171 -3.70 11.17 -1.95
C VAL A 171 -2.30 11.51 -1.47
N ALA A 172 -1.96 11.02 -0.29
CA ALA A 172 -0.59 11.00 0.17
C ALA A 172 0.14 9.85 -0.50
N CYS A 173 1.40 10.04 -0.88
CA CYS A 173 2.20 8.97 -1.43
C CYS A 173 3.61 8.97 -0.85
N ASP A 174 4.09 7.78 -0.49
CA ASP A 174 5.41 7.59 0.11
C ASP A 174 5.94 6.17 -0.14
N SER A 175 7.25 6.01 -0.01
CA SER A 175 7.94 4.75 -0.20
C SER A 175 8.51 4.21 1.10
N LYS A 176 8.33 2.91 1.34
CA LYS A 176 8.88 2.22 2.51
C LYS A 176 9.77 1.07 2.06
N LYS A 177 10.97 0.98 2.65
CA LYS A 177 11.81 -0.20 2.52
C LYS A 177 11.23 -1.31 3.39
N LEU A 178 10.91 -2.45 2.76
CA LEU A 178 10.57 -3.68 3.45
C LEU A 178 11.77 -4.60 3.43
N ASN A 179 12.02 -5.28 4.54
CA ASN A 179 13.06 -6.31 4.59
C ASN A 179 12.61 -7.48 3.71
N ALA A 180 13.51 -7.96 2.88
CA ALA A 180 13.34 -9.16 2.07
C ALA A 180 14.45 -10.14 2.42
N TRP A 181 14.20 -11.44 2.21
CA TRP A 181 15.22 -12.46 2.44
C TRP A 181 16.42 -12.25 1.50
N ASP A 182 17.63 -12.49 2.00
CA ASP A 182 18.86 -12.15 1.26
C ASP A 182 19.01 -12.88 -0.08
N GLN A 183 18.41 -14.07 -0.23
CA GLN A 183 18.41 -14.86 -1.47
C GLN A 183 17.24 -14.53 -2.41
N ASN A 184 16.56 -13.40 -2.22
CA ASN A 184 15.52 -12.96 -3.14
C ASN A 184 16.13 -12.15 -4.30
N LEU A 185 15.81 -12.51 -5.54
CA LEU A 185 16.35 -11.88 -6.76
C LEU A 185 16.03 -10.38 -6.86
N ILE A 186 14.97 -9.92 -6.19
CA ILE A 186 14.57 -8.50 -6.17
C ILE A 186 15.13 -7.72 -4.97
N ASN A 187 15.95 -8.36 -4.13
CA ASN A 187 16.53 -7.72 -2.95
C ASN A 187 17.70 -6.81 -3.34
N GLU A 188 17.62 -5.53 -2.98
CA GLU A 188 18.62 -4.54 -3.35
C GLU A 188 19.08 -3.71 -2.14
N TRP A 189 20.33 -3.26 -2.17
CA TRP A 189 20.84 -2.32 -1.17
C TRP A 189 20.21 -0.93 -1.35
N HIS A 190 19.66 -0.36 -0.28
CA HIS A 190 19.11 0.99 -0.30
C HIS A 190 20.04 2.00 0.38
N GLY A 191 20.50 3.02 -0.37
CA GLY A 191 21.45 4.03 0.13
C GLY A 191 20.97 4.83 1.36
N ARG A 192 19.73 5.31 1.36
CA ARG A 192 19.13 6.06 2.50
C ARG A 192 18.95 5.21 3.76
N TYR A 193 18.35 4.02 3.60
CA TYR A 193 18.01 3.13 4.72
C TYR A 193 19.15 2.19 5.13
N LYS A 194 20.30 2.22 4.43
CA LYS A 194 21.52 1.45 4.73
C LYS A 194 21.28 -0.02 5.02
N GLY A 195 20.53 -0.68 4.15
CA GLY A 195 20.30 -2.11 4.28
C GLY A 195 19.62 -2.68 3.04
N HIS A 196 19.69 -4.00 2.91
CA HIS A 196 18.99 -4.74 1.88
C HIS A 196 17.47 -4.72 2.12
N GLY A 197 16.71 -4.76 1.03
CA GLY A 197 15.27 -4.91 1.04
C GLY A 197 14.66 -4.72 -0.34
N ILE A 198 13.33 -4.67 -0.35
CA ILE A 198 12.53 -4.22 -1.50
C ILE A 198 11.89 -2.89 -1.15
N MET A 199 11.61 -2.06 -2.15
CA MET A 199 10.85 -0.83 -1.93
C MET A 199 9.40 -1.04 -2.33
N LEU A 200 8.48 -0.62 -1.46
CA LEU A 200 7.06 -0.60 -1.73
C LEU A 200 6.58 0.84 -1.68
N TYR A 201 5.94 1.27 -2.75
CA TYR A 201 5.37 2.59 -2.91
C TYR A 201 3.87 2.52 -2.67
N TRP A 202 3.33 3.45 -1.89
CA TRP A 202 1.93 3.44 -1.46
C TRP A 202 1.25 4.75 -1.83
N HIS A 203 -0.03 4.67 -2.19
CA HIS A 203 -0.94 5.81 -2.24
C HIS A 203 -2.00 5.60 -1.18
N VAL A 204 -2.14 6.57 -0.29
CA VAL A 204 -2.99 6.50 0.89
C VAL A 204 -3.92 7.69 0.84
N ASP A 205 -5.23 7.42 0.85
CA ASP A 205 -6.25 8.44 1.07
C ASP A 205 -6.17 8.96 2.51
N THR A 206 -6.86 10.06 2.77
CA THR A 206 -6.99 10.70 4.08
C THR A 206 -7.09 9.67 5.22
N ASN A 207 -6.24 9.87 6.23
CA ASN A 207 -6.15 9.12 7.48
C ASN A 207 -5.65 7.67 7.43
N ALA A 208 -6.10 6.80 6.52
CA ALA A 208 -5.79 5.37 6.70
C ALA A 208 -5.86 4.45 5.47
N LEU A 209 -6.61 4.78 4.42
CA LEU A 209 -6.91 3.79 3.38
C LEU A 209 -5.84 3.76 2.29
N CYS A 210 -5.09 2.66 2.21
CA CYS A 210 -4.21 2.40 1.07
C CYS A 210 -5.05 2.08 -0.18
N ILE A 211 -5.01 2.96 -1.17
CA ILE A 211 -5.77 2.81 -2.42
C ILE A 211 -4.96 2.14 -3.53
N TYR A 212 -3.63 2.25 -3.47
CA TYR A 212 -2.74 1.68 -4.48
C TYR A 212 -1.39 1.38 -3.85
N SER A 213 -0.77 0.30 -4.33
CA SER A 213 0.62 0.00 -3.99
C SER A 213 1.34 -0.65 -5.16
N GLN A 214 2.64 -0.44 -5.23
CA GLN A 214 3.51 -1.10 -6.20
C GLN A 214 4.93 -1.29 -5.69
N SER A 215 5.51 -2.45 -5.97
CA SER A 215 6.93 -2.68 -5.74
C SER A 215 7.77 -1.86 -6.71
N LYS A 216 8.88 -1.32 -6.22
CA LYS A 216 9.92 -0.67 -7.02
C LYS A 216 11.30 -1.16 -6.59
N THR A 217 12.30 -0.98 -7.44
CA THR A 217 13.70 -1.24 -7.08
C THR A 217 14.23 -0.12 -6.17
N CYS A 218 15.23 -0.42 -5.34
CA CYS A 218 15.80 0.53 -4.38
C CYS A 218 16.48 1.72 -5.06
N THR A 219 16.92 1.53 -6.31
CA THR A 219 17.64 2.52 -7.11
C THR A 219 16.76 3.30 -8.09
N SER A 220 15.50 2.89 -8.29
CA SER A 220 14.59 3.54 -9.24
C SER A 220 14.08 4.89 -8.74
N SER A 221 13.91 5.81 -9.70
CA SER A 221 13.28 7.11 -9.47
C SER A 221 11.84 6.95 -8.96
N GLU A 222 11.47 7.77 -7.97
CA GLU A 222 10.14 7.73 -7.37
C GLU A 222 9.09 8.44 -8.22
N VAL A 223 9.49 9.32 -9.15
CA VAL A 223 8.58 10.19 -9.91
C VAL A 223 7.55 9.38 -10.70
N GLY A 224 7.98 8.31 -11.38
CA GLY A 224 7.05 7.43 -12.08
C GLY A 224 6.13 6.67 -11.12
N ALA A 225 6.64 6.31 -9.94
CA ALA A 225 5.85 5.60 -8.93
C ALA A 225 4.78 6.51 -8.29
N MET A 226 5.10 7.80 -8.08
CA MET A 226 4.20 8.82 -7.57
C MET A 226 2.95 9.01 -8.42
N ILE A 227 3.09 8.93 -9.75
CA ILE A 227 2.01 9.27 -10.68
C ILE A 227 1.11 8.06 -10.95
N LYS A 228 1.68 6.86 -10.98
CA LYS A 228 0.98 5.65 -11.48
C LYS A 228 -0.27 5.24 -10.69
N GLY A 229 -0.33 5.53 -9.39
CA GLY A 229 -1.50 5.23 -8.56
C GLY A 229 -2.63 6.25 -8.68
N VAL A 230 -2.39 7.36 -9.39
CA VAL A 230 -3.32 8.48 -9.58
C VAL A 230 -3.81 8.60 -11.04
N LEU A 231 -3.20 7.83 -11.95
CA LEU A 231 -3.64 7.65 -13.35
C LEU A 231 -4.65 6.51 -13.46
#